data_AF-A0A9Q9DMQ2-F1
#
_entry.id   AF-A0A9Q9DMQ2-F1
#
_cell.length_a   1.000
_cell.length_b   1.000
_cell.length_c   1.000
_cell.angle_alpha   90.00
_cell.angle_beta   90.00
_cell.angle_gamma   90.00
#
_symmetry.space_group_name_H-M   'P 1'
#
loop_
_entity.id
_entity.type
_entity.pdbx_description
1 polymer ?
#
loop_
_entity_poly.entity_id
_entity_poly.type
_entity_poly.pdbx_seq_one_letter_code
_entity_poly.pdbx_strand_id
1 'polypeptide(L)'
;MLEPQSKRAKEALDHFYEAIEAVSFGIDVQPRRLLYIDNRMLLHSRDKFFGSFDSYENPMRWIQRVFVSADLWNHKYVEQIKERVFDFQC
;
A
#
# COMPACT_ATOMS: atom_id res chain seq x y z
N MET A 1 -1.67 10.78 -4.96
CA MET A 1 -1.22 10.73 -6.37
C MET A 1 -0.03 11.67 -6.45
N LEU A 2 1.12 11.23 -6.98
CA LEU A 2 2.27 12.13 -7.14
C LEU A 2 1.98 13.04 -8.33
N GLU A 3 1.99 14.35 -8.08
CA GLU A 3 1.74 15.35 -9.12
C GLU A 3 3.06 16.05 -9.49
N PRO A 4 3.56 15.87 -10.72
CA PRO A 4 4.81 16.50 -11.13
C PRO A 4 4.64 18.02 -11.24
N GLN A 5 5.49 18.77 -10.52
CA GLN A 5 5.44 20.24 -10.47
C GLN A 5 6.21 20.93 -11.62
N SER A 6 6.80 20.15 -12.53
CA SER A 6 7.54 20.65 -13.69
C SER A 6 7.61 19.61 -14.80
N LYS A 7 7.99 20.04 -16.01
CA LYS A 7 8.24 19.12 -17.15
C LYS A 7 9.31 18.08 -16.83
N ARG A 8 10.43 18.49 -16.24
CA ARG A 8 11.51 17.58 -15.83
C ARG A 8 11.06 16.59 -14.76
N ALA A 9 10.22 17.02 -13.82
CA ALA A 9 9.65 16.13 -12.82
C ALA A 9 8.69 15.11 -13.45
N LYS A 10 7.92 15.51 -14.46
CA LYS A 10 7.07 14.60 -15.24
C LYS A 10 7.91 13.56 -15.98
N GLU A 11 8.94 13.99 -16.71
CA GLU A 11 9.84 13.08 -17.42
C GLU A 11 10.50 12.06 -16.47
N ALA A 12 10.96 12.52 -15.30
CA ALA A 12 11.52 11.62 -14.28
C ALA A 12 10.48 10.64 -13.72
N LEU A 13 9.24 11.09 -13.50
CA LEU A 13 8.16 10.25 -13.01
C LEU A 13 7.73 9.21 -14.06
N ASP A 14 7.70 9.57 -15.34
CA ASP A 14 7.38 8.68 -16.45
C ASP A 14 8.45 7.57 -16.56
N HIS A 15 9.75 7.92 -16.57
CA HIS A 15 10.84 6.92 -16.55
C HIS A 15 10.82 6.03 -15.30
N PHE A 16 10.49 6.61 -14.13
CA PHE A 16 10.38 5.84 -12.90
C PHE A 16 9.24 4.82 -12.98
N TYR A 17 8.09 5.22 -13.53
CA TYR A 17 6.96 4.34 -13.75
C TYR A 17 7.32 3.17 -14.67
N GLU A 18 7.94 3.45 -15.82
CA GLU A 18 8.40 2.43 -16.77
C GLU A 18 9.39 1.44 -16.12
N ALA A 19 10.34 1.96 -15.34
CA ALA A 19 11.32 1.13 -14.64
C ALA A 19 10.68 0.22 -13.58
N ILE A 20 9.67 0.71 -12.85
CA ILE A 20 8.93 -0.09 -11.86
C ILE A 20 8.08 -1.15 -12.55
N GLU A 21 7.38 -0.80 -13.63
CA GLU A 21 6.55 -1.73 -14.39
C GLU A 21 7.38 -2.91 -14.90
N ALA A 22 8.59 -2.64 -15.43
CA ALA A 22 9.51 -3.66 -15.95
C ALA A 22 9.98 -4.69 -14.88
N VAL A 23 9.94 -4.34 -13.60
CA VAL A 23 10.36 -5.22 -12.49
C VAL A 23 9.19 -5.69 -11.61
N SER A 24 7.97 -5.31 -11.95
CA SER A 24 6.77 -5.67 -11.19
C SER A 24 6.37 -7.13 -11.44
N PHE A 25 5.84 -7.78 -10.40
CA PHE A 25 5.32 -9.15 -10.52
C PHE A 25 4.07 -9.33 -9.67
N GLY A 26 3.16 -10.19 -10.15
CA GLY A 26 1.91 -10.50 -9.48
C GLY A 26 2.09 -11.51 -8.36
N ILE A 27 1.40 -11.27 -7.24
CA ILE A 27 1.26 -12.25 -6.15
C ILE A 27 -0.22 -12.53 -5.96
N ASP A 28 -0.59 -13.79 -6.14
CA ASP A 28 -1.93 -14.26 -5.80
C ASP A 28 -2.03 -14.54 -4.28
N VAL A 29 -2.78 -13.67 -3.59
CA VAL A 29 -2.95 -13.72 -2.14
C VAL A 29 -4.11 -14.64 -1.79
N GLN A 30 -3.76 -15.88 -1.48
CA GLN A 30 -4.69 -16.92 -1.07
C GLN A 30 -4.99 -16.89 0.44
N PRO A 31 -6.12 -17.46 0.90
CA PRO A 31 -6.40 -17.61 2.32
C PRO A 31 -5.23 -18.27 3.07
N ARG A 32 -5.00 -17.84 4.32
CA ARG A 32 -3.91 -18.29 5.19
C ARG A 32 -2.50 -17.91 4.72
N ARG A 33 -2.36 -17.07 3.69
CA ARG A 33 -1.09 -16.43 3.35
C ARG A 33 -0.97 -15.07 4.02
N LEU A 34 0.23 -14.81 4.57
CA LEU A 34 0.62 -13.49 5.05
C LEU A 34 1.60 -12.88 4.05
N LEU A 35 1.30 -11.67 3.58
CA LEU A 35 2.21 -10.89 2.76
C LEU A 35 2.82 -9.78 3.62
N TYR A 36 4.15 -9.75 3.69
CA TYR A 36 4.91 -8.66 4.29
C TYR A 36 5.50 -7.79 3.17
N ILE A 37 5.28 -6.48 3.25
CA ILE A 37 5.80 -5.49 2.29
C ILE A 37 6.69 -4.52 3.08
N ASP A 38 7.97 -4.41 2.71
CA ASP A 38 8.82 -3.33 3.21
C ASP A 38 8.46 -2.03 2.47
N ASN A 39 7.56 -1.25 3.07
CA ASN A 39 7.00 -0.02 2.50
C ASN A 39 8.02 1.13 2.36
N ARG A 40 9.31 0.91 2.70
CA ARG A 40 10.39 1.87 2.44
C ARG A 40 11.03 1.70 1.07
N MET A 41 10.98 0.47 0.54
CA MET A 41 11.73 0.09 -0.67
C MET A 41 10.83 -0.44 -1.79
N LEU A 42 9.59 -0.83 -1.47
CA LEU A 42 8.67 -1.46 -2.42
C LEU A 42 7.39 -0.65 -2.58
N LEU A 43 6.97 -0.50 -3.84
CA LEU A 43 5.63 -0.09 -4.18
C LEU A 43 4.74 -1.33 -4.33
N HIS A 44 3.44 -1.15 -4.13
CA HIS A 44 2.47 -2.21 -4.33
C HIS A 44 1.21 -1.66 -5.01
N SER A 45 0.63 -2.48 -5.87
CA SER A 45 -0.62 -2.20 -6.56
C SER A 45 -1.52 -3.43 -6.50
N ARG A 46 -2.69 -3.35 -7.12
CA ARG A 46 -3.59 -4.48 -7.29
C ARG A 46 -4.25 -4.38 -8.65
N ASP A 47 -4.23 -5.49 -9.38
CA ASP A 47 -4.94 -5.59 -10.64
C ASP A 47 -6.46 -5.47 -10.47
N LYS A 48 -7.12 -5.15 -11.57
CA LYS A 48 -8.58 -5.18 -11.66
C LYS A 48 -9.07 -6.61 -11.45
N PHE A 49 -10.12 -6.76 -10.66
CA PHE A 49 -10.80 -8.04 -10.47
C PHE A 49 -12.32 -7.81 -10.40
N PHE A 50 -13.09 -8.86 -10.66
CA PHE A 50 -14.53 -8.86 -10.44
C PHE A 50 -14.82 -9.42 -9.05
N GLY A 51 -15.49 -8.63 -8.22
CA GLY A 51 -15.92 -9.10 -6.91
C GLY A 51 -16.92 -10.25 -7.04
N SER A 52 -16.77 -11.25 -6.18
CA SER A 52 -17.69 -12.39 -6.08
C SER A 52 -18.06 -12.66 -4.62
N PHE A 53 -19.18 -13.33 -4.43
CA PHE A 53 -19.70 -13.69 -3.13
C PHE A 53 -19.82 -15.22 -3.00
N ASP A 54 -19.77 -15.71 -1.77
CA ASP A 54 -20.09 -17.10 -1.46
C ASP A 54 -21.63 -17.34 -1.41
N SER A 55 -22.05 -18.54 -1.04
CA SER A 55 -23.46 -18.92 -0.92
C SER A 55 -24.24 -18.18 0.18
N TYR A 56 -23.53 -17.49 1.07
CA TYR A 56 -24.09 -16.73 2.19
C TYR A 56 -23.97 -15.21 1.95
N GLU A 57 -23.68 -14.80 0.72
CA GLU A 57 -23.47 -13.40 0.31
C GLU A 57 -22.25 -12.72 0.97
N ASN A 58 -21.26 -13.50 1.44
CA ASN A 58 -20.00 -12.92 1.93
C ASN A 58 -19.01 -12.68 0.79
N PRO A 59 -18.22 -11.58 0.82
CA PRO A 59 -17.19 -11.35 -0.18
C PRO A 59 -16.11 -12.43 -0.18
N MET A 60 -15.83 -13.02 -1.35
CA MET A 60 -14.80 -14.06 -1.49
C MET A 60 -13.37 -13.53 -1.24
N ARG A 61 -13.08 -12.29 -1.65
CA ARG A 61 -11.77 -11.67 -1.46
C ARG A 61 -11.76 -10.82 -0.20
N TRP A 62 -11.28 -11.39 0.90
CA TRP A 62 -11.17 -10.70 2.19
C TRP A 62 -9.73 -10.70 2.70
N ILE A 63 -9.16 -9.50 2.88
CA ILE A 63 -7.80 -9.30 3.41
C ILE A 63 -7.88 -8.40 4.64
N GLN A 64 -7.13 -8.77 5.68
CA GLN A 64 -6.87 -7.91 6.84
C GLN A 64 -5.50 -7.25 6.67
N ARG A 65 -5.39 -5.97 7.02
CA ARG A 65 -4.14 -5.19 6.92
C ARG A 65 -3.80 -4.54 8.24
N VAL A 66 -2.53 -4.64 8.62
CA VAL A 66 -1.95 -3.93 9.77
C VAL A 66 -0.74 -3.14 9.30
N PHE A 67 -0.54 -1.95 9.88
CA PHE A 67 0.69 -1.18 9.70
C PHE A 67 1.63 -1.47 10.85
N VAL A 68 2.91 -1.66 10.54
CA VAL A 68 3.94 -1.98 11.52
C VAL A 68 5.00 -0.89 11.45
N SER A 69 5.35 -0.34 12.61
CA SER A 69 6.54 0.49 12.78
C SER A 69 7.51 -0.25 13.68
N ALA A 70 8.79 -0.29 13.29
CA ALA A 70 9.84 -0.89 14.11
C ALA A 70 10.07 -0.09 15.41
N ASP A 71 9.80 1.21 15.36
CA ASP A 71 9.91 2.13 16.49
C ASP A 71 8.81 3.20 16.41
N LEU A 72 8.19 3.50 17.55
CA LEU A 72 7.19 4.56 17.68
C LEU A 72 7.81 5.93 17.98
N TRP A 73 9.13 6.02 18.22
CA TRP A 73 9.81 7.30 18.48
C TRP A 73 9.62 8.32 17.35
N ASN A 74 9.57 7.88 16.09
CA ASN A 74 9.30 8.75 14.95
C ASN A 74 7.88 9.36 14.97
N HIS A 75 6.99 8.84 15.80
CA HIS A 75 5.61 9.32 15.95
C HIS A 75 5.44 10.25 17.16
N LYS A 76 6.51 10.58 17.89
CA LYS A 76 6.45 11.37 19.13
C LYS A 76 5.89 12.80 18.96
N TYR A 77 5.91 13.32 17.74
CA TYR A 77 5.38 14.65 17.41
C TYR A 77 4.02 14.57 16.70
N VAL A 78 3.48 13.37 16.53
CA VAL A 78 2.15 13.12 15.95
C VAL A 78 1.17 13.05 17.11
N GLU A 79 -0.02 13.63 16.96
CA GLU A 79 -1.03 13.60 18.01
C GLU A 79 -1.49 12.15 18.23
N GLN A 80 -1.40 11.69 19.47
CA GLN A 80 -1.83 10.35 19.86
C GLN A 80 -3.28 10.39 20.35
N ILE A 81 -4.21 9.86 19.56
CA ILE A 81 -5.64 9.81 19.90
C ILE A 81 -5.91 8.70 20.95
N LYS A 82 -5.26 7.54 20.78
CA LYS A 82 -5.35 6.34 21.67
C LYS A 82 -4.03 5.57 21.70
N GLU A 83 -3.95 4.42 22.38
CA GLU A 83 -2.71 3.68 22.64
C GLU A 83 -1.80 3.49 21.43
N ARG A 84 -2.35 3.12 20.26
CA ARG A 84 -1.60 2.97 19.00
C ARG A 84 -2.33 3.60 17.81
N VAL A 85 -3.03 4.70 18.08
CA VAL A 85 -3.79 5.45 17.07
C VAL A 85 -3.24 6.87 17.04
N PHE A 86 -2.71 7.27 15.88
CA PHE A 86 -2.03 8.54 15.67
C PHE A 86 -2.77 9.35 14.60
N ASP A 87 -2.93 10.65 14.83
CA ASP A 87 -3.49 11.59 13.88
C ASP A 87 -2.38 12.31 13.12
N PHE A 88 -2.21 11.92 11.85
CA PHE A 88 -1.33 12.62 10.92
C PHE A 88 -2.15 13.72 10.26
N GLN A 89 -2.03 14.95 10.75
CA GLN A 89 -2.55 16.13 10.05
C GLN A 89 -1.81 16.26 8.71
N CYS A 90 -2.46 15.80 7.64
CA CYS A 90 -2.00 15.89 6.25
C CYS A 90 -2.57 17.12 5.57
#